data_AF-A0A7J7CJW4-F1
#
_entry.id   AF-A0A7J7CJW4-F1
#
_cell.length_a   1.000
_cell.length_b   1.000
_cell.length_c   1.000
_cell.angle_alpha   90.00
_cell.angle_beta   90.00
_cell.angle_gamma   90.00
#
_symmetry.space_group_name_H-M   'P 1'
#
loop_
_entity.id
_entity.type
_entity.pdbx_description
1 polymer ?
#
loop_
_entity_poly.entity_id
_entity_poly.type
_entity_poly.pdbx_seq_one_letter_code
_entity_poly.pdbx_strand_id
1 'polypeptide(L)'
;MDAERNDGEVATIDRETEKKIEKRVKRILAKANLYEITEFKIQKAASEKLGLDVSQPPYKFVVRRVVEEFLQLLKNNTQTKR
;
A
#
# COMPACT_ATOMS: atom_id res chain seq x y z
N MET A 1 12.61 24.38 25.58
CA MET A 1 12.78 22.92 25.40
C MET A 1 11.77 22.55 24.35
N ASP A 2 12.08 22.91 23.12
CA ASP A 2 11.14 22.82 22.02
C ASP A 2 11.70 21.73 21.14
N ALA A 3 11.02 20.59 21.21
CA ALA A 3 11.37 19.37 20.52
C ALA A 3 11.72 19.70 19.08
N GLU A 4 13.00 19.51 18.73
CA GLU A 4 13.43 19.36 17.35
C GLU A 4 12.52 18.30 16.76
N ARG A 5 11.57 18.77 15.94
CA ARG A 5 10.76 17.91 15.10
C ARG A 5 11.76 17.22 14.20
N ASN A 6 12.05 15.97 14.52
CA ASN A 6 12.70 15.07 13.61
C ASN A 6 11.70 14.88 12.46
N ASP A 7 11.74 15.81 11.51
CA ASP A 7 11.08 15.72 10.22
C ASP A 7 11.78 14.58 9.50
N GLY A 8 11.39 13.36 9.89
CA GLY A 8 11.98 12.11 9.47
C GLY A 8 12.20 12.18 7.97
N GLU A 9 13.47 12.11 7.60
CA GLU A 9 14.00 12.00 6.26
C GLU A 9 12.91 11.55 5.29
N VAL A 10 12.39 12.50 4.52
CA VAL A 10 11.34 12.26 3.54
C VAL A 10 11.99 11.41 2.46
N ALA A 11 12.03 10.10 2.69
CA ALA A 11 12.65 9.15 1.79
C ALA A 11 11.89 9.26 0.47
N THR A 12 12.48 10.01 -0.46
CA THR A 12 11.92 10.34 -1.76
C THR A 12 11.92 9.06 -2.57
N ILE A 13 10.82 8.33 -2.48
CA ILE A 13 10.58 7.21 -3.37
C ILE A 13 10.53 7.72 -4.81
N ASP A 14 11.27 7.06 -5.69
CA ASP A 14 11.20 7.35 -7.11
C ASP A 14 9.80 7.05 -7.67
N ARG A 15 9.27 7.95 -8.51
CA ARG A 15 7.91 7.85 -9.06
C ARG A 15 7.70 6.58 -9.89
N GLU A 16 8.72 6.07 -10.57
CA GLU A 16 8.59 4.80 -11.30
C GLU A 16 8.49 3.62 -10.34
N THR A 17 9.25 3.67 -9.24
CA THR A 17 9.21 2.65 -8.18
C THR A 17 7.87 2.66 -7.46
N GLU A 18 7.35 3.84 -7.12
CA GLU A 18 6.01 4.02 -6.57
C GLU A 18 4.95 3.38 -7.48
N LYS A 19 4.94 3.75 -8.77
CA LYS A 19 3.98 3.19 -9.75
C LYS A 19 4.10 1.67 -9.90
N LYS A 20 5.31 1.11 -9.86
CA LYS A 20 5.52 -0.35 -9.91
C LYS A 20 4.90 -1.03 -8.70
N ILE A 21 5.10 -0.47 -7.50
CA ILE A 21 4.50 -0.96 -6.25
C ILE A 21 2.99 -0.89 -6.33
N GLU A 22 2.43 0.29 -6.65
CA GLU A 22 0.98 0.45 -6.76
C GLU A 22 0.34 -0.55 -7.72
N LYS A 23 0.90 -0.66 -8.94
CA LYS A 23 0.39 -1.56 -9.97
C LYS A 23 0.43 -3.01 -9.49
N ARG A 24 1.45 -3.38 -8.71
CA ARG A 24 1.57 -4.74 -8.19
C ARG A 24 0.58 -5.00 -7.06
N VAL A 25 0.46 -4.07 -6.12
CA VAL A 25 -0.50 -4.13 -5.00
C VAL A 25 -1.94 -4.20 -5.53
N LYS A 26 -2.32 -3.32 -6.47
CA LYS A 26 -3.65 -3.33 -7.13
C LYS A 26 -3.95 -4.69 -7.80
N ARG A 27 -2.97 -5.30 -8.47
CA ARG A 27 -3.11 -6.64 -9.07
C ARG A 27 -3.27 -7.76 -8.04
N ILE A 28 -2.62 -7.64 -6.89
CA ILE A 28 -2.78 -8.60 -5.78
C ILE A 28 -4.19 -8.45 -5.22
N LEU A 29 -4.59 -7.23 -4.86
CA LEU A 29 -5.91 -6.90 -4.34
C LEU A 29 -7.06 -7.33 -5.27
N ALA A 30 -6.93 -7.11 -6.59
CA ALA A 30 -7.95 -7.50 -7.56
C ALA A 30 -8.13 -9.02 -7.72
N LYS A 31 -7.11 -9.81 -7.39
CA LYS A 31 -7.17 -11.29 -7.42
C LYS A 31 -7.39 -11.90 -6.05
N ALA A 32 -7.32 -11.09 -5.02
CA ALA A 32 -7.35 -11.56 -3.65
C ALA A 32 -8.79 -11.70 -3.16
N ASN A 33 -9.02 -12.75 -2.39
CA ASN A 33 -10.21 -12.86 -1.59
C ASN A 33 -10.13 -11.86 -0.42
N LEU A 34 -11.06 -10.90 -0.41
CA LEU A 34 -11.13 -9.83 0.58
C LEU A 34 -11.29 -10.32 2.03
N TYR A 35 -11.85 -11.52 2.21
CA TYR A 35 -12.01 -12.13 3.53
C TYR A 35 -10.71 -12.71 4.09
N GLU A 36 -9.72 -12.98 3.22
CA GLU A 36 -8.50 -13.68 3.61
C GLU A 36 -7.24 -12.83 3.50
N ILE A 37 -7.33 -11.67 2.82
CA ILE A 37 -6.18 -10.82 2.56
C ILE A 37 -6.01 -9.75 3.64
N THR A 38 -4.78 -9.62 4.13
CA THR A 38 -4.34 -8.60 5.10
C THR A 38 -3.23 -7.76 4.49
N GLU A 39 -3.01 -6.54 5.02
CA GLU A 39 -1.90 -5.68 4.58
C GLU A 39 -0.56 -6.42 4.62
N PHE A 40 -0.32 -7.22 5.66
CA PHE A 40 0.88 -8.05 5.78
C PHE A 40 1.04 -9.04 4.62
N LYS A 41 -0.04 -9.73 4.22
CA LYS A 41 -0.01 -10.66 3.06
C LYS A 41 0.24 -9.92 1.76
N ILE A 42 -0.33 -8.72 1.59
CA ILE A 42 -0.13 -7.87 0.41
C ILE A 42 1.32 -7.42 0.33
N GLN A 43 1.87 -6.95 1.44
CA GLN A 43 3.24 -6.48 1.56
C GLN A 43 4.23 -7.59 1.23
N LYS A 44 4.05 -8.77 1.84
CA LYS A 44 4.88 -9.96 1.53
C LYS A 44 4.80 -10.35 0.05
N ALA A 45 3.59 -10.46 -0.50
CA ALA A 45 3.40 -10.84 -1.90
C ALA A 45 3.92 -9.78 -2.89
N ALA A 46 3.84 -8.49 -2.54
CA ALA A 46 4.41 -7.42 -3.33
C ALA A 46 5.94 -7.47 -3.28
N SER A 47 6.52 -7.71 -2.09
CA SER A 47 7.95 -7.86 -1.91
C SER A 47 8.56 -9.00 -2.70
N GLU A 48 7.98 -10.20 -2.56
CA GLU A 48 8.43 -11.39 -3.31
C GLU A 48 8.37 -11.16 -4.82
N LYS A 49 7.37 -10.42 -5.30
CA LYS A 49 7.17 -10.17 -6.73
C LYS A 49 8.01 -9.04 -7.29
N LEU A 50 8.44 -8.08 -6.47
CA LEU A 50 9.26 -6.94 -6.87
C LEU A 50 10.74 -7.17 -6.57
N GLY A 51 11.09 -8.19 -5.77
CA GLY A 51 12.44 -8.37 -5.25
C GLY A 51 12.88 -7.22 -4.34
N LEU A 52 11.91 -6.51 -3.73
CA LEU A 52 12.12 -5.30 -2.94
C LEU A 52 11.36 -5.41 -1.62
N ASP A 53 11.98 -5.09 -0.49
CA ASP A 53 11.25 -5.03 0.77
C ASP A 53 10.33 -3.79 0.81
N VAL A 54 9.02 -4.00 0.63
CA VAL A 54 8.00 -2.94 0.69
C VAL A 54 7.37 -2.83 2.07
N SER A 55 7.96 -3.52 3.07
CA SER A 55 7.61 -3.41 4.49
C SER A 55 8.21 -2.21 5.20
N GLN A 56 9.25 -1.63 4.61
CA GLN A 56 9.93 -0.48 5.18
C GLN A 56 9.47 0.83 4.55
N PRO A 57 9.55 1.96 5.28
CA PRO A 57 9.51 3.29 4.68
C PRO A 57 10.58 3.42 3.57
N PRO A 58 10.30 4.16 2.49
CA PRO A 58 9.04 4.85 2.17
C PRO A 58 7.96 3.94 1.55
N TYR A 59 8.32 2.73 1.12
CA TYR A 59 7.46 1.82 0.35
C TYR A 59 6.20 1.38 1.10
N LYS A 60 6.30 1.22 2.43
CA LYS A 60 5.18 0.89 3.30
C LYS A 60 4.03 1.89 3.18
N PHE A 61 4.33 3.18 3.03
CA PHE A 61 3.30 4.21 2.90
C PHE A 61 2.50 4.08 1.60
N VAL A 62 3.17 3.71 0.50
CA VAL A 62 2.53 3.44 -0.79
C VAL A 62 1.57 2.26 -0.67
N VAL A 63 2.03 1.14 -0.07
CA VAL A 63 1.20 -0.04 0.12
C VAL A 63 -0.04 0.30 0.94
N ARG A 64 0.15 0.97 2.08
CA ARG A 64 -0.95 1.38 2.97
C ARG A 64 -1.98 2.24 2.24
N ARG A 65 -1.52 3.29 1.54
CA ARG A 65 -2.39 4.18 0.77
C ARG A 65 -3.25 3.42 -0.23
N VAL A 66 -2.64 2.53 -1.02
CA VAL A 66 -3.36 1.75 -2.05
C VAL A 66 -4.37 0.80 -1.43
N VAL A 67 -4.05 0.17 -0.29
CA VAL A 67 -4.96 -0.70 0.44
C VAL A 67 -6.14 0.09 0.99
N GLU A 68 -5.90 1.25 1.61
CA GLU A 68 -6.96 2.13 2.12
C GLU A 68 -7.88 2.62 0.99
N GLU A 69 -7.33 3.09 -0.14
CA GLU A 69 -8.10 3.48 -1.34
C GLU A 69 -8.98 2.33 -1.84
N PHE A 70 -8.45 1.10 -1.88
CA PHE A 70 -9.20 -0.07 -2.30
C PHE A 70 -10.34 -0.42 -1.34
N LEU A 71 -10.10 -0.36 -0.02
CA LEU A 71 -11.13 -0.60 0.99
C LEU A 71 -12.23 0.47 0.95
N GLN A 72 -11.88 1.74 0.70
CA GLN A 72 -12.85 2.82 0.51
C GLN A 72 -13.71 2.58 -0.73
N LEU A 73 -13.09 2.20 -1.86
CA LEU A 73 -13.82 1.85 -3.08
C LEU A 73 -14.83 0.72 -2.83
N LEU A 74 -14.45 -0.31 -2.08
CA LEU A 74 -15.33 -1.42 -1.75
C LEU A 74 -16.51 -0.99 -0.88
N LYS A 75 -16.27 -0.20 0.17
CA LYS A 75 -17.33 0.36 1.01
C LYS A 75 -18.33 1.16 0.18
N ASN A 76 -17.84 2.05 -0.67
CA ASN A 76 -18.68 2.88 -1.53
C ASN A 76 -19.49 2.04 -2.53
N ASN A 77 -18.89 0.98 -3.09
CA ASN A 77 -19.56 0.09 -4.06
C ASN A 77 -20.61 -0.83 -3.39
N THR A 78 -20.44 -1.16 -2.10
CA THR A 78 -21.48 -1.86 -1.32
C THR A 78 -22.66 -0.97 -0.92
N GLN A 79 -22.54 0.35 -1.03
CA GLN A 79 -23.55 1.32 -0.61
C GLN A 79 -24.45 1.83 -1.74
N THR A 80 -24.07 1.62 -3.01
CA THR A 80 -24.86 1.99 -4.21
C THR A 80 -25.90 0.97 -4.65
N LYS A 81 -26.13 -0.11 -3.88
CA LYS A 81 -27.32 -0.97 -4.00
C LYS A 81 -28.28 -0.71 -2.83
N ARG A 82 -28.91 0.47 -2.82
CA ARG A 82 -30.13 0.73 -2.05
C ARG A 82 -31.09 1.53 -2.90
#